data_AF-A0A535E9A4-F1
#
_entry.id   AF-A0A535E9A4-F1
#
_cell.length_a   1.000
_cell.length_b   1.000
_cell.length_c   1.000
_cell.angle_alpha   90.00
_cell.angle_beta   90.00
_cell.angle_gamma   90.00
#
_symmetry.space_group_name_H-M   'P 1'
#
loop_
_entity.id
_entity.type
_entity.pdbx_description
1 polymer ?
#
loop_
_entity_poly.entity_id
_entity_poly.type
_entity_poly.pdbx_seq_one_letter_code
_entity_poly.pdbx_strand_id
1 'polypeptide(L)'
;MLTRRFLLRLRGRTPAPAPPAGPAQRLLTASIDLALCAAVASAVDRHRRLRTFAAVAAGYHVACWTLGGQTLGGRLAGQRVVSVDGGPVAPWQALLRLAALPRALRTRRAVHDEAAGTEVVEA
;
A
#
# COMPACT_ATOMS: atom_id res chain seq x y z
N MET A 1 -19.01 -7.27 -8.63
CA MET A 1 -17.86 -6.58 -7.97
C MET A 1 -17.10 -5.67 -8.94
N LEU A 2 -16.60 -6.18 -10.08
CA LEU A 2 -15.91 -5.36 -11.10
C LEU A 2 -16.78 -4.23 -11.71
N THR A 3 -18.05 -4.52 -12.01
CA THR A 3 -18.98 -3.56 -12.63
C THR A 3 -19.25 -2.35 -11.72
N ARG A 4 -19.46 -2.57 -10.41
CA ARG A 4 -19.63 -1.50 -9.43
C ARG A 4 -18.38 -0.61 -9.33
N ARG A 5 -17.19 -1.20 -9.30
CA ARG A 5 -15.90 -0.47 -9.30
C ARG A 5 -15.71 0.37 -10.56
N PHE A 6 -16.07 -0.19 -11.72
CA PHE A 6 -16.01 0.51 -12.99
C PHE A 6 -16.95 1.73 -13.00
N LEU A 7 -18.17 1.56 -12.48
CA LEU A 7 -19.14 2.65 -12.34
C LEU A 7 -18.71 3.72 -11.31
N LEU A 8 -18.08 3.33 -10.20
CA LEU A 8 -17.50 4.28 -9.23
C LEU A 8 -16.30 5.06 -9.79
N ARG A 9 -15.52 4.45 -10.69
CA ARG A 9 -14.48 5.16 -11.46
C ARG A 9 -15.09 6.19 -12.42
N LEU A 10 -16.20 5.84 -13.07
CA LEU A 10 -16.88 6.73 -14.03
C LEU A 10 -17.64 7.89 -13.39
N ARG A 11 -18.25 7.70 -12.21
CA ARG A 11 -19.09 8.71 -11.54
C ARG A 11 -18.35 9.74 -10.69
N GLY A 12 -17.03 9.68 -10.59
CA GLY A 12 -16.27 10.57 -9.71
C GLY A 12 -16.55 10.25 -8.24
N ARG A 13 -15.98 9.14 -7.76
CA ARG A 13 -15.80 8.69 -6.36
C ARG A 13 -16.41 9.61 -5.29
N THR A 14 -17.73 9.53 -5.14
CA THR A 14 -18.48 10.26 -4.12
C THR A 14 -19.42 9.28 -3.41
N PRO A 15 -19.33 9.12 -2.08
CA PRO A 15 -18.33 9.69 -1.17
C PRO A 15 -17.00 8.91 -1.16
N ALA A 16 -15.89 9.60 -0.89
CA ALA A 16 -14.62 8.97 -0.56
C ALA A 16 -14.75 8.20 0.77
N PRO A 17 -14.15 7.01 0.91
CA PRO A 17 -14.35 6.16 2.09
C PRO A 17 -13.87 6.79 3.41
N ALA A 18 -12.89 7.69 3.37
CA ALA A 18 -12.43 8.52 4.49
C ALA A 18 -11.46 9.61 3.95
N PRO A 19 -11.07 10.62 4.77
CA PRO A 19 -10.13 11.66 4.34
C PRO A 19 -8.84 11.04 3.79
N PRO A 20 -8.34 11.48 2.62
CA PRO A 20 -7.11 10.94 2.07
C PRO A 20 -5.93 11.38 2.92
N ALA A 21 -5.12 10.41 3.35
CA ALA A 21 -4.00 10.73 4.23
C ALA A 21 -2.94 11.60 3.54
N GLY A 22 -2.43 12.60 4.26
CA GLY A 22 -1.53 13.61 3.72
C GLY A 22 -0.16 13.06 3.26
N PRO A 23 0.54 13.78 2.36
CA PRO A 23 1.83 13.32 1.82
C PRO A 23 2.89 13.11 2.91
N ALA A 24 2.93 13.95 3.94
CA ALA A 24 3.86 13.82 5.06
C ALA A 24 3.64 12.53 5.87
N GLN A 25 2.39 12.20 6.20
CA GLN A 25 2.06 10.96 6.89
C GLN A 25 2.39 9.74 6.02
N ARG A 26 2.16 9.81 4.69
CA ARG A 26 2.51 8.73 3.76
C ARG A 26 4.03 8.50 3.73
N LEU A 27 4.83 9.56 3.76
CA LEU A 27 6.29 9.47 3.88
C LEU A 27 6.74 8.88 5.21
N LEU A 28 6.09 9.25 6.32
CA LEU A 28 6.38 8.70 7.64
C LEU A 28 6.13 7.19 7.68
N THR A 29 4.96 6.74 7.22
CA THR A 29 4.62 5.31 7.08
C THR A 29 5.66 4.57 6.26
N ALA A 30 5.97 5.09 5.06
CA ALA A 30 6.94 4.47 4.17
C ALA A 30 8.33 4.37 4.82
N SER A 31 8.75 5.40 5.57
CA SER A 31 10.05 5.41 6.25
C SER A 31 10.11 4.37 7.38
N ILE A 32 9.05 4.25 8.19
CA ILE A 32 8.96 3.26 9.28
C ILE A 32 8.98 1.84 8.71
N ASP A 33 8.15 1.56 7.71
CA ASP A 33 8.06 0.23 7.10
C ASP A 33 9.37 -0.15 6.39
N LEU A 34 10.04 0.81 5.75
CA LEU A 34 11.35 0.59 5.11
C LEU A 34 12.44 0.30 6.16
N ALA A 35 12.46 1.04 7.26
CA ALA A 35 13.41 0.82 8.36
C ALA A 35 13.21 -0.58 8.97
N LEU A 36 11.97 -1.00 9.19
CA LEU A 36 11.62 -2.32 9.69
C LEU A 36 12.11 -3.42 8.75
N CYS A 37 11.79 -3.32 7.45
CA CYS A 37 12.20 -4.32 6.46
C CYS A 37 13.74 -4.36 6.32
N ALA A 38 14.41 -3.21 6.40
CA ALA A 38 15.86 -3.10 6.33
C ALA A 38 16.54 -3.72 7.57
N ALA A 39 15.95 -3.55 8.76
CA ALA A 39 16.42 -4.17 9.99
C ALA A 39 16.36 -5.70 9.90
N VAL A 40 15.21 -6.26 9.47
CA VAL A 40 15.06 -7.71 9.26
C VAL A 40 16.06 -8.24 8.22
N ALA A 41 16.21 -7.54 7.10
CA ALA A 41 17.13 -7.95 6.05
C ALA A 41 18.61 -7.84 6.44
N SER A 42 18.94 -7.02 7.44
CA SER A 42 20.32 -6.82 7.91
C SER A 42 20.91 -8.03 8.64
N ALA A 43 20.04 -8.96 9.10
CA ALA A 43 20.43 -10.22 9.73
C ALA A 43 20.98 -11.27 8.75
N VAL A 44 21.02 -10.97 7.45
CA VAL A 44 21.45 -11.91 6.39
C VAL A 44 22.68 -11.38 5.68
N ASP A 45 23.45 -12.28 5.06
CA ASP A 45 24.64 -11.95 4.27
C ASP A 45 24.39 -10.82 3.27
N ARG A 46 25.39 -9.94 3.12
CA ARG A 46 25.34 -8.80 2.20
C ARG A 46 24.89 -9.18 0.78
N HIS A 47 25.32 -10.34 0.27
CA HIS A 47 24.95 -10.81 -1.08
C HIS A 47 23.47 -11.20 -1.21
N ARG A 48 22.83 -11.60 -0.11
CA ARG A 48 21.41 -11.99 -0.07
C ARG A 48 20.52 -10.84 0.42
N ARG A 49 21.08 -9.87 1.15
CA ARG A 49 20.37 -8.76 1.81
C ARG A 49 19.37 -8.03 0.91
N LEU A 50 19.72 -7.71 -0.34
CA LEU A 50 18.79 -7.00 -1.24
C LEU A 50 17.59 -7.88 -1.64
N ARG A 51 17.84 -9.16 -1.94
CA ARG A 51 16.76 -10.12 -2.28
C ARG A 51 15.87 -10.38 -1.07
N THR A 52 16.47 -10.58 0.11
CA THR A 52 15.74 -10.76 1.36
C THR A 52 14.91 -9.52 1.67
N PHE A 53 15.49 -8.32 1.55
CA PHE A 53 14.76 -7.06 1.75
C PHE A 53 13.53 -6.99 0.83
N ALA A 54 13.70 -7.25 -0.47
CA ALA A 54 12.59 -7.23 -1.42
C ALA A 54 11.51 -8.27 -1.08
N ALA A 55 11.91 -9.50 -0.72
CA ALA A 55 10.98 -10.56 -0.35
C ALA A 55 10.23 -10.26 0.96
N VAL A 56 10.93 -9.78 1.99
CA VAL A 56 10.35 -9.37 3.27
C VAL A 56 9.41 -8.19 3.07
N ALA A 57 9.83 -7.15 2.35
CA ALA A 57 9.01 -5.99 2.07
C ALA A 57 7.73 -6.37 1.29
N ALA A 58 7.86 -7.23 0.27
CA ALA A 58 6.73 -7.73 -0.49
C ALA A 58 5.74 -8.51 0.39
N GLY A 59 6.23 -9.51 1.13
CA GLY A 59 5.39 -10.36 1.98
C GLY A 59 4.72 -9.58 3.10
N TYR A 60 5.47 -8.72 3.80
CA TYR A 60 4.98 -7.86 4.86
C TYR A 60 3.84 -6.95 4.39
N HIS A 61 4.05 -6.20 3.30
CA HIS A 61 3.03 -5.29 2.80
C HIS A 61 1.78 -6.02 2.30
N VAL A 62 1.94 -7.12 1.55
CA VAL A 62 0.80 -7.89 1.05
C VAL A 62 -0.02 -8.44 2.23
N ALA A 63 0.62 -9.06 3.22
CA ALA A 63 -0.06 -9.58 4.40
C ALA A 63 -0.80 -8.48 5.17
N CYS A 64 -0.11 -7.39 5.52
CA CYS A 64 -0.67 -6.26 6.26
C CYS A 64 -1.87 -5.60 5.53
N TRP A 65 -1.77 -5.40 4.22
CA TRP A 65 -2.86 -4.83 3.43
C TRP A 65 -4.07 -5.76 3.38
N THR A 66 -3.87 -7.07 3.23
CA THR A 66 -4.97 -8.03 3.14
C THR A 66 -5.69 -8.32 4.46
N LEU A 67 -4.96 -8.35 5.57
CA LEU A 67 -5.51 -8.77 6.87
C LEU A 67 -6.18 -7.61 7.62
N GLY A 68 -5.57 -6.42 7.58
CA GLY A 68 -6.06 -5.26 8.35
C GLY A 68 -6.10 -3.95 7.56
N GLY A 69 -5.64 -3.94 6.32
CA GLY A 69 -5.44 -2.71 5.55
C GLY A 69 -4.35 -1.81 6.14
N GLN A 70 -3.63 -2.22 7.17
CA GLN A 70 -2.70 -1.36 7.90
C GLN A 70 -1.36 -2.07 8.05
N THR A 71 -0.28 -1.36 7.71
CA THR A 71 1.08 -1.73 8.10
C THR A 71 1.37 -1.19 9.50
N LEU A 72 2.48 -1.61 10.12
CA LEU A 72 2.94 -1.06 11.40
C LEU A 72 3.17 0.45 11.29
N GLY A 73 3.84 0.91 10.22
CA GLY A 73 3.99 2.33 9.92
C GLY A 73 2.63 3.02 9.75
N GLY A 74 1.69 2.37 9.06
CA GLY A 74 0.33 2.88 8.89
C GLY A 74 -0.39 3.06 10.22
N ARG A 75 -0.28 2.09 11.14
CA ARG A 75 -0.87 2.21 12.50
C ARG A 75 -0.28 3.38 13.27
N LEU A 76 1.04 3.56 13.22
CA LEU A 76 1.73 4.64 13.93
C LEU A 76 1.44 6.02 13.32
N ALA A 77 1.24 6.09 12.00
CA ALA A 77 0.95 7.33 11.28
C ALA A 77 -0.55 7.63 11.17
N GLY A 78 -1.43 6.79 11.73
CA GLY A 78 -2.88 6.94 11.64
C GLY A 78 -3.41 6.76 10.22
N GLN A 79 -2.90 5.78 9.47
CA GLN A 79 -3.25 5.51 8.08
C GLN A 79 -3.70 4.07 7.86
N ARG A 80 -4.65 3.90 6.93
CA ARG A 80 -5.15 2.61 6.48
C ARG A 80 -5.37 2.60 4.97
N VAL A 81 -5.06 1.48 4.36
CA VAL A 81 -5.39 1.15 2.98
C VAL A 81 -6.76 0.47 2.94
N VAL A 82 -7.64 0.99 2.10
CA VAL A 82 -8.96 0.43 1.84
C VAL A 82 -9.16 0.21 0.35
N SER A 83 -10.06 -0.71 -0.01
CA SER A 83 -10.53 -0.80 -1.39
C SER A 83 -11.38 0.43 -1.71
N VAL A 84 -11.40 0.86 -2.98
CA VAL A 84 -12.27 1.97 -3.45
C VAL A 84 -13.76 1.70 -3.25
N ASP A 85 -14.16 0.46 -2.97
CA ASP A 85 -15.52 0.11 -2.58
C ASP A 85 -15.83 0.35 -1.09
N GLY A 86 -14.84 0.76 -0.29
CA GLY A 86 -14.90 0.88 1.17
C GLY A 86 -14.59 -0.41 1.95
N GLY A 87 -14.49 -1.54 1.25
CA GLY A 87 -14.19 -2.85 1.83
C GLY A 87 -12.70 -3.12 2.08
N PRO A 88 -12.37 -4.30 2.65
CA PRO A 88 -10.98 -4.75 2.82
C PRO A 88 -10.27 -4.91 1.46
N VAL A 89 -8.94 -4.81 1.48
CA VAL A 89 -8.10 -4.96 0.28
C VAL A 89 -7.99 -6.44 -0.06
N ALA A 90 -8.39 -6.82 -1.26
CA ALA A 90 -8.24 -8.21 -1.70
C ALA A 90 -6.76 -8.55 -2.00
N PRO A 91 -6.33 -9.83 -1.86
CA PRO A 91 -4.95 -10.24 -2.12
C PRO A 91 -4.43 -9.88 -3.51
N TRP A 92 -5.27 -9.99 -4.54
CA TRP A 92 -4.89 -9.58 -5.90
C TRP A 92 -4.70 -8.06 -6.04
N GLN A 93 -5.44 -7.24 -5.27
CA GLN A 93 -5.25 -5.78 -5.26
C GLN A 93 -3.92 -5.43 -4.60
N ALA A 94 -3.59 -6.09 -3.49
CA ALA A 94 -2.30 -5.94 -2.82
C ALA A 94 -1.13 -6.30 -3.75
N LEU A 95 -1.24 -7.40 -4.51
CA LEU A 95 -0.24 -7.80 -5.49
C LEU A 95 -0.10 -6.81 -6.66
N LEU A 96 -1.22 -6.31 -7.21
CA LEU A 96 -1.18 -5.29 -8.26
C LEU A 96 -0.58 -3.97 -7.76
N ARG A 97 -0.92 -3.57 -6.54
CA ARG A 97 -0.35 -2.38 -5.87
C ARG A 97 1.17 -2.52 -5.74
N LEU A 98 1.64 -3.71 -5.36
CA LEU A 98 3.06 -4.04 -5.26
C LEU A 98 3.75 -4.06 -6.64
N ALA A 99 3.12 -4.66 -7.65
CA ALA A 99 3.68 -4.72 -9.00
C ALA A 99 3.77 -3.34 -9.67
N ALA A 100 2.86 -2.42 -9.31
CA ALA A 100 2.82 -1.06 -9.85
C ALA A 100 3.74 -0.05 -9.13
N LEU A 101 4.31 -0.41 -7.97
CA LEU A 101 5.22 0.45 -7.19
C LEU A 101 6.43 0.97 -7.97
N PRO A 102 7.17 0.17 -8.76
CA PRO A 102 8.30 0.66 -9.56
C PRO A 102 7.88 1.72 -10.58
N ARG A 103 6.69 1.56 -11.18
CA ARG A 103 6.14 2.52 -12.12
C ARG A 103 5.73 3.81 -11.41
N ALA A 104 5.11 3.71 -10.24
CA ALA A 104 4.73 4.86 -9.43
C ALA A 104 5.93 5.70 -8.97
N LEU A 105 7.03 5.04 -8.57
CA LEU A 105 8.29 5.70 -8.23
C LEU A 105 8.87 6.48 -9.43
N ARG A 106 8.78 5.91 -10.64
CA ARG A 106 9.26 6.54 -11.87
C ARG A 106 8.42 7.75 -12.27
N THR A 107 7.10 7.69 -12.11
CA THR A 107 6.18 8.75 -12.53
C THR A 107 5.88 9.77 -11.42
N ARG A 108 6.35 9.55 -10.18
CA ARG A 108 5.99 10.33 -8.97
C ARG A 108 4.48 10.56 -8.84
N ARG A 109 3.68 9.59 -9.29
CA ARG A 109 2.21 9.61 -9.24
C ARG A 109 1.74 8.35 -8.51
N ALA A 110 0.59 8.43 -7.84
CA ALA A 110 -0.04 7.32 -7.14
C ALA A 110 -0.68 6.28 -8.10
N VAL A 111 0.02 5.94 -9.19
CA VAL A 111 -0.41 4.99 -10.22
C VAL A 111 -0.69 3.61 -9.63
N HIS A 112 -0.01 3.26 -8.53
CA HIS A 112 -0.22 2.00 -7.83
C HIS A 112 -1.58 1.94 -7.10
N ASP A 113 -2.02 3.04 -6.50
CA ASP A 113 -3.34 3.16 -5.88
C ASP A 113 -4.45 3.08 -6.94
N GLU A 114 -4.26 3.80 -8.05
CA GLU A 114 -5.19 3.80 -9.18
C GLU A 114 -5.29 2.41 -9.84
N ALA A 115 -4.16 1.76 -10.11
CA ALA A 115 -4.13 0.44 -10.74
C ALA A 115 -4.79 -0.63 -9.86
N ALA A 116 -4.50 -0.61 -8.55
CA ALA A 116 -5.05 -1.58 -7.60
C ALA A 116 -6.51 -1.29 -7.19
N GLY A 117 -7.03 -0.10 -7.49
CA GLY A 117 -8.33 0.33 -6.98
C GLY A 117 -8.33 0.35 -5.46
N THR A 118 -7.28 0.93 -4.88
CA THR A 118 -7.13 1.10 -3.43
C THR A 118 -6.87 2.55 -3.10
N GLU A 119 -7.20 2.95 -1.88
CA GLU A 119 -7.00 4.31 -1.38
C GLU A 119 -6.37 4.27 0.01
N VAL A 120 -5.50 5.24 0.28
CA VAL A 120 -4.89 5.43 1.61
C VAL A 120 -5.67 6.52 2.32
N VAL A 121 -6.37 6.13 3.36
CA VAL A 121 -7.22 6.99 4.18
C VAL A 121 -6.63 7.14 5.57
N GLU A 122 -7.03 8.20 6.27
CA GLU A 122 -6.80 8.33 7.70
C GLU A 122 -7.58 7.23 8.47
N ALA A 123 -6.95 6.67 9.49
CA ALA A 123 -7.45 5.53 10.28
C ALA A 123 -8.13 5.96 11.57
#